data_AF-A0A7W9CSG0-F1
#
_entry.id   AF-A0A7W9CSG0-F1
#
_cell.length_a   1.000
_cell.length_b   1.000
_cell.length_c   1.000
_cell.angle_alpha   90.00
_cell.angle_beta   90.00
_cell.angle_gamma   90.00
#
_symmetry.space_group_name_H-M   'P 1'
#
loop_
_entity.id
_entity.type
_entity.pdbx_description
1 polymer ?
#
loop_
_entity_poly.entity_id
_entity_poly.type
_entity_poly.pdbx_seq_one_letter_code
_entity_poly.pdbx_strand_id
1 'polypeptide(L)'
;MNTPTAPEPSRRDGLVARPLVKVVRRPSTVDLIAVELRAAIYGGTLRPGSSVREAEIAAQLGVSRGPLRESAQRLVQEGLLVTRPGAGLRVATIDRDEVEDLYQARLAIEGHAVRVLSGLDEAQRDERVGTVRDLLAALESAVEAGTDARRIGDADLDLHYGLVEATGNHRLTAYASTLIVQTRIAALSHREGYVVRTDILDVHRSLLRQVADGDAEGACRTLGEHFRQTVDRLRGDLAEPFSTVAGRPDGSGYTFNPLA
;
A
#
# COMPACT_ATOMS: atom_id res chain seq x y z
N MET A 1 -50.54 -30.93 -54.87
CA MET A 1 -49.39 -30.78 -53.95
C MET A 1 -48.39 -29.85 -54.62
N ASN A 2 -48.36 -28.58 -54.22
CA ASN A 2 -47.33 -27.63 -54.64
C ASN A 2 -47.22 -26.59 -53.52
N THR A 3 -46.16 -26.69 -52.72
CA THR A 3 -45.91 -25.86 -51.54
C THR A 3 -45.30 -24.52 -52.00
N PRO A 4 -45.76 -23.35 -51.52
CA PRO A 4 -45.10 -22.09 -51.84
C PRO A 4 -43.84 -21.92 -50.98
N THR A 5 -42.70 -21.71 -51.63
CA THR A 5 -41.41 -21.40 -51.01
C THR A 5 -41.46 -19.99 -50.38
N ALA A 6 -41.19 -19.89 -49.08
CA ALA A 6 -41.00 -18.61 -48.38
C ALA A 6 -39.62 -18.01 -48.73
N PRO A 7 -39.46 -16.67 -48.80
CA PRO A 7 -38.16 -16.05 -49.03
C PRO A 7 -37.28 -16.11 -47.78
N GLU A 8 -35.98 -16.37 -47.97
CA GLU A 8 -34.96 -16.39 -46.91
C GLU A 8 -34.80 -15.03 -46.22
N PRO A 9 -34.51 -14.98 -44.90
CA PRO A 9 -34.17 -13.74 -44.22
C PRO A 9 -32.74 -13.29 -44.58
N SER A 10 -32.62 -12.03 -44.99
CA SER A 10 -31.33 -11.38 -45.26
C SER A 10 -30.42 -11.38 -44.03
N ARG A 11 -29.30 -12.11 -44.09
CA ARG A 11 -28.20 -11.96 -43.12
C ARG A 11 -27.53 -10.61 -43.33
N ARG A 12 -27.91 -9.62 -42.52
CA ARG A 12 -27.06 -8.44 -42.27
C ARG A 12 -26.02 -8.84 -41.23
N ASP A 13 -24.97 -9.54 -41.67
CA ASP A 13 -23.74 -9.68 -40.90
C ASP A 13 -23.06 -8.30 -40.88
N GLY A 14 -23.32 -7.55 -39.81
CA GLY A 14 -22.56 -6.35 -39.48
C GLY A 14 -21.13 -6.77 -39.15
N LEU A 15 -20.23 -6.64 -40.12
CA LEU A 15 -18.79 -6.71 -39.88
C LEU A 15 -18.40 -5.61 -38.87
N VAL A 16 -18.24 -6.00 -37.61
CA VAL A 16 -17.50 -5.19 -36.65
C VAL A 16 -16.05 -5.20 -37.13
N ALA A 17 -15.62 -4.11 -37.78
CA ALA A 17 -14.27 -3.97 -38.29
C ALA A 17 -13.26 -4.17 -37.15
N ARG A 18 -12.34 -5.14 -37.31
CA ARG A 18 -11.24 -5.34 -36.37
C ARG A 18 -10.35 -4.09 -36.35
N PRO A 19 -9.96 -3.59 -35.17
CA PRO A 19 -9.12 -2.40 -35.08
C PRO A 19 -7.76 -2.65 -35.77
N LEU A 20 -7.38 -1.72 -36.64
CA LEU A 20 -6.18 -1.81 -37.48
C LEU A 20 -4.86 -1.71 -36.67
N VAL A 21 -4.92 -1.25 -35.42
CA VAL A 21 -3.74 -1.05 -34.56
C VAL A 21 -4.10 -1.42 -33.12
N LYS A 22 -3.13 -1.99 -32.38
CA LYS A 22 -3.27 -2.22 -30.93
C LYS A 22 -3.49 -0.88 -30.21
N VAL A 23 -4.49 -0.83 -29.33
CA VAL A 23 -4.70 0.31 -28.44
C VAL A 23 -3.48 0.45 -27.53
N VAL A 24 -2.78 1.57 -27.63
CA VAL A 24 -1.72 1.94 -26.69
C VAL A 24 -2.39 2.49 -25.44
N ARG A 25 -2.38 1.73 -24.35
CA ARG A 25 -2.84 2.23 -23.04
C ARG A 25 -1.81 3.22 -22.51
N ARG A 26 -2.17 4.50 -22.45
CA ARG A 26 -1.41 5.52 -21.73
C ARG A 26 -2.08 5.75 -20.38
N PRO A 27 -1.34 5.83 -19.26
CA PRO A 27 -1.91 6.24 -17.98
C PRO A 27 -2.61 7.58 -18.15
N SER A 28 -3.78 7.76 -17.52
CA SER A 28 -4.43 9.05 -17.56
C SER A 28 -3.63 10.07 -16.76
N THR A 29 -3.71 11.36 -17.12
CA THR A 29 -3.10 12.42 -16.31
C THR A 29 -3.59 12.38 -14.86
N VAL A 30 -4.84 11.95 -14.63
CA VAL A 30 -5.41 11.76 -13.30
C VAL A 30 -4.69 10.65 -12.53
N ASP A 31 -4.41 9.51 -13.17
CA ASP A 31 -3.69 8.41 -12.53
C ASP A 31 -2.27 8.83 -12.15
N LEU A 32 -1.57 9.54 -13.04
CA LEU A 32 -0.22 10.05 -12.79
C LEU A 32 -0.21 11.05 -11.62
N ILE A 33 -1.16 11.99 -11.58
CA ILE A 33 -1.26 12.93 -10.45
C ILE A 33 -1.56 12.18 -9.15
N ALA A 34 -2.43 11.17 -9.16
CA ALA A 34 -2.74 10.39 -7.97
C ALA A 34 -1.50 9.63 -7.45
N VAL A 35 -0.69 9.06 -8.34
CA VAL A 35 0.60 8.43 -7.99
C VAL A 35 1.54 9.43 -7.32
N GLU A 36 1.74 10.61 -7.92
CA GLU A 36 2.61 11.66 -7.37
C GLU A 36 2.13 12.18 -6.02
N LEU A 37 0.82 12.37 -5.85
CA LEU A 37 0.26 12.80 -4.56
C LEU A 37 0.43 11.74 -3.48
N ARG A 38 0.22 10.45 -3.80
CA ARG A 38 0.47 9.35 -2.85
C ARG A 38 1.94 9.29 -2.45
N ALA A 39 2.84 9.40 -3.43
CA ALA A 39 4.28 9.45 -3.17
C ALA A 39 4.67 10.62 -2.26
N ALA A 40 4.12 11.81 -2.52
CA ALA A 40 4.40 12.99 -1.72
C ALA A 40 3.86 12.88 -0.28
N ILE A 41 2.71 12.23 -0.08
CA ILE A 41 2.14 11.93 1.24
C ILE A 41 2.99 10.88 1.96
N TYR A 42 3.30 9.78 1.27
CA TYR A 42 4.09 8.68 1.80
C TYR A 42 5.50 9.13 2.21
N GLY A 43 6.17 9.92 1.37
CA GLY A 43 7.48 10.48 1.67
C GLY A 43 7.44 11.58 2.74
N GLY A 44 6.27 12.09 3.12
CA GLY A 44 6.14 13.16 4.12
C GLY A 44 6.40 14.58 3.59
N THR A 45 6.63 14.76 2.28
CA THR A 45 6.65 16.07 1.62
C THR A 45 5.32 16.79 1.83
N LEU A 46 4.21 16.06 1.62
CA LEU A 46 2.89 16.46 2.08
C LEU A 46 2.63 15.85 3.47
N ARG A 47 2.94 16.62 4.51
CA ARG A 47 2.86 16.15 5.90
C ARG A 47 1.42 15.85 6.33
N PRO A 48 1.19 14.87 7.22
CA PRO A 48 -0.10 14.67 7.86
C PRO A 48 -0.69 15.97 8.41
N GLY A 49 -1.96 16.21 8.16
CA GLY A 49 -2.62 17.44 8.59
C GLY A 49 -2.04 18.72 7.97
N SER A 50 -1.31 18.66 6.86
CA SER A 50 -0.96 19.85 6.07
C SER A 50 -2.07 20.21 5.07
N SER A 51 -2.20 21.48 4.71
CA SER A 51 -3.18 21.91 3.69
C SER A 51 -2.64 21.61 2.28
N VAL A 52 -3.50 21.04 1.43
CA VAL A 52 -3.20 20.71 0.04
C VAL A 52 -3.74 21.83 -0.86
N ARG A 53 -2.86 22.72 -1.30
CA ARG A 53 -3.23 23.87 -2.15
C ARG A 53 -3.31 23.44 -3.61
N GLU A 54 -4.51 23.08 -4.07
CA GLU A 54 -4.73 22.57 -5.43
C GLU A 54 -4.12 23.47 -6.52
N ALA A 55 -4.28 24.79 -6.41
CA ALA A 55 -3.76 25.72 -7.41
C ALA A 55 -2.22 25.70 -7.51
N GLU A 56 -1.54 25.54 -6.37
CA GLU A 56 -0.08 25.50 -6.29
C GLU A 56 0.45 24.18 -6.86
N ILE A 57 -0.14 23.07 -6.43
CA ILE A 57 0.27 21.72 -6.90
C ILE A 57 0.00 21.56 -8.40
N ALA A 58 -1.14 22.05 -8.91
CA ALA A 58 -1.44 22.02 -10.34
C ALA A 58 -0.37 22.76 -11.15
N ALA A 59 0.08 23.92 -10.67
CA ALA A 59 1.13 24.70 -11.32
C ALA A 59 2.49 23.98 -11.29
N GLN A 60 2.85 23.36 -10.15
CA GLN A 60 4.09 22.58 -10.03
C GLN A 60 4.11 21.36 -10.95
N LEU A 61 2.97 20.67 -11.09
CA LEU A 61 2.84 19.49 -11.96
C LEU A 61 2.62 19.85 -13.44
N GLY A 62 2.44 21.13 -13.79
CA GLY A 62 2.18 21.56 -15.17
C GLY A 62 0.83 21.11 -15.72
N VAL A 63 -0.17 20.91 -14.86
CA VAL A 63 -1.52 20.42 -15.21
C VAL A 63 -2.60 21.46 -14.88
N SER A 64 -3.79 21.29 -15.45
CA SER A 64 -4.94 22.10 -15.06
C SER A 64 -5.54 21.62 -13.73
N ARG A 65 -6.38 22.46 -13.10
CA ARG A 65 -7.01 22.13 -11.80
C ARG A 65 -8.05 21.00 -11.87
N GLY A 66 -8.63 20.76 -13.06
CA GLY A 66 -9.65 19.73 -13.27
C GLY A 66 -9.16 18.31 -12.94
N PRO A 67 -8.12 17.79 -13.63
CA PRO A 67 -7.57 16.47 -13.35
C PRO A 67 -6.94 16.37 -11.95
N LEU A 68 -6.38 17.45 -11.41
CA LEU A 68 -5.90 17.47 -10.03
C LEU A 68 -7.04 17.27 -9.03
N ARG A 69 -8.17 17.94 -9.22
CA ARG A 69 -9.37 17.77 -8.38
C ARG A 69 -9.89 16.34 -8.42
N GLU A 70 -9.95 15.75 -9.61
CA GLU A 70 -10.38 14.35 -9.75
C GLU A 70 -9.45 13.41 -8.99
N SER A 71 -8.14 13.61 -9.11
CA SER A 71 -7.13 12.83 -8.39
C SER A 71 -7.26 13.00 -6.88
N ALA A 72 -7.43 14.24 -6.41
CA ALA A 72 -7.66 14.56 -5.02
C ALA A 72 -8.93 13.89 -4.47
N GLN A 73 -10.02 13.86 -5.23
CA GLN A 73 -11.24 13.15 -4.82
C GLN A 73 -11.03 11.66 -4.64
N ARG A 74 -10.22 11.01 -5.50
CA ARG A 74 -9.83 9.60 -5.32
C ARG A 74 -9.05 9.40 -4.02
N LEU A 75 -8.06 10.25 -3.76
CA LEU A 75 -7.31 10.20 -2.51
C LEU A 75 -8.16 10.50 -1.26
N VAL A 76 -9.24 11.28 -1.40
CA VAL A 76 -10.25 11.45 -0.34
C VAL A 76 -11.03 10.15 -0.10
N GLN A 77 -11.42 9.43 -1.15
CA GLN A 77 -12.09 8.13 -1.03
C GLN A 77 -11.19 7.06 -0.41
N GLU A 78 -9.88 7.14 -0.64
CA GLU A 78 -8.86 6.28 -0.04
C GLU A 78 -8.51 6.69 1.41
N GLY A 79 -9.05 7.79 1.93
CA GLY A 79 -8.74 8.29 3.26
C GLY A 79 -7.34 8.87 3.42
N LEU A 80 -6.63 9.14 2.32
CA LEU A 80 -5.29 9.75 2.34
C LEU A 80 -5.36 11.28 2.44
N LEU A 81 -6.44 11.85 1.90
CA LEU A 81 -6.80 13.25 2.02
C LEU A 81 -8.17 13.39 2.69
N VAL A 82 -8.43 14.55 3.27
CA VAL A 82 -9.73 14.89 3.87
C VAL A 82 -10.14 16.29 3.46
N THR A 83 -11.45 16.50 3.28
CA THR A 83 -12.02 17.84 3.07
C THR A 83 -12.58 18.36 4.39
N ARG A 84 -12.12 19.52 4.84
CA ARG A 84 -12.66 20.18 6.04
C ARG A 84 -13.43 21.45 5.68
N PRO A 85 -14.65 21.66 6.22
CA PRO A 85 -15.40 22.90 6.02
C PRO A 85 -14.55 24.13 6.37
N GLY A 86 -14.49 25.10 5.45
CA GLY A 86 -13.71 26.34 5.63
C GLY A 86 -12.19 26.21 5.57
N ALA A 87 -11.62 24.99 5.59
CA ALA A 87 -10.17 24.75 5.56
C ALA A 87 -9.68 24.03 4.30
N GLY A 88 -10.60 23.63 3.42
CA GLY A 88 -10.30 22.99 2.13
C GLY A 88 -9.76 21.57 2.29
N LEU A 89 -8.90 21.18 1.34
CA LEU A 89 -8.30 19.86 1.26
C LEU A 89 -7.05 19.78 2.14
N ARG A 90 -6.89 18.68 2.89
CA ARG A 90 -5.75 18.45 3.79
C ARG A 90 -5.30 17.00 3.73
N VAL A 91 -4.04 16.73 4.05
CA VAL A 91 -3.58 15.35 4.27
C VAL A 91 -4.25 14.81 5.53
N ALA A 92 -4.68 13.55 5.49
CA ALA A 92 -5.26 12.90 6.64
C ALA A 92 -4.26 12.85 7.81
N THR A 93 -4.80 12.70 9.02
CA THR A 93 -4.07 12.34 10.23
C THR A 93 -4.75 11.10 10.77
N ILE A 94 -3.98 10.16 11.30
CA ILE A 94 -4.54 8.99 11.98
C ILE A 94 -4.27 9.18 13.46
N ASP A 95 -5.33 9.32 14.24
CA ASP A 95 -5.22 9.52 15.68
C ASP A 95 -5.05 8.21 16.45
N ARG A 96 -4.90 8.33 17.78
CA ARG A 96 -4.61 7.21 18.68
C ARG A 96 -5.66 6.10 18.61
N ASP A 97 -6.92 6.44 18.37
CA ASP A 97 -8.00 5.46 18.39
C ASP A 97 -8.22 4.85 17.00
N GLU A 98 -7.89 5.59 15.93
CA GLU A 98 -7.91 5.10 14.55
C GLU A 98 -6.77 4.11 14.21
N VAL A 99 -5.66 4.10 14.97
CA VAL A 99 -4.54 3.17 14.74
C VAL A 99 -4.98 1.70 14.89
N GLU A 100 -5.84 1.40 15.87
CA GLU A 100 -6.35 0.03 16.07
C GLU A 100 -7.14 -0.43 14.84
N ASP A 101 -8.08 0.38 14.36
CA ASP A 101 -8.91 0.08 13.18
C ASP A 101 -8.03 -0.16 11.93
N LEU A 102 -7.00 0.66 11.75
CA LEU A 102 -6.03 0.50 10.65
C LEU A 102 -5.32 -0.86 10.73
N TYR A 103 -4.80 -1.24 11.89
CA TYR A 103 -4.05 -2.48 12.04
C TYR A 103 -4.95 -3.73 12.03
N GLN A 104 -6.22 -3.61 12.42
CA GLN A 104 -7.22 -4.67 12.21
C GLN A 104 -7.50 -4.88 10.72
N ALA A 105 -7.64 -3.80 9.94
CA ALA A 105 -7.80 -3.90 8.49
C ALA A 105 -6.56 -4.51 7.83
N ARG A 106 -5.35 -4.12 8.27
CA ARG A 106 -4.11 -4.76 7.82
C ARG A 106 -4.08 -6.24 8.15
N LEU A 107 -4.41 -6.63 9.39
CA LEU A 107 -4.40 -8.03 9.80
C LEU A 107 -5.38 -8.88 8.98
N ALA A 108 -6.53 -8.33 8.59
CA ALA A 108 -7.48 -9.02 7.72
C ALA A 108 -6.89 -9.32 6.34
N ILE A 109 -6.16 -8.37 5.74
CA ILE A 109 -5.54 -8.51 4.42
C ILE A 109 -4.26 -9.36 4.48
N GLU A 110 -3.31 -8.96 5.31
CA GLU A 110 -1.99 -9.59 5.41
C GLU A 110 -2.07 -10.97 6.08
N GLY A 111 -2.96 -11.15 7.07
CA GLY A 111 -3.22 -12.45 7.66
C GLY A 111 -3.93 -13.41 6.70
N HIS A 112 -4.73 -12.91 5.76
CA HIS A 112 -5.24 -13.75 4.67
C HIS A 112 -4.13 -14.11 3.68
N ALA A 113 -3.28 -13.15 3.31
CA ALA A 113 -2.14 -13.39 2.42
C ALA A 113 -1.21 -14.47 2.97
N VAL A 114 -0.85 -14.40 4.25
CA VAL A 114 -0.05 -15.42 4.95
C VAL A 114 -0.70 -16.81 4.87
N ARG A 115 -2.02 -16.93 5.07
CA ARG A 115 -2.73 -18.21 4.93
C ARG A 115 -2.70 -18.75 3.50
N VAL A 116 -2.90 -17.87 2.52
CA VAL A 116 -2.86 -18.24 1.09
C VAL A 116 -1.47 -18.78 0.75
N LEU A 117 -0.41 -18.06 1.09
CA LEU A 117 0.97 -18.47 0.81
C LEU A 117 1.31 -19.80 1.50
N SER A 118 0.94 -19.95 2.77
CA SER A 118 1.21 -21.16 3.55
C SER A 118 0.47 -22.38 3.02
N GLY A 119 -0.68 -22.19 2.37
CA GLY A 119 -1.50 -23.26 1.79
C GLY A 119 -1.10 -23.67 0.36
N LEU A 120 -0.12 -23.02 -0.25
CA LEU A 120 0.43 -23.42 -1.54
C LEU A 120 1.21 -24.74 -1.42
N ASP A 121 1.37 -25.46 -2.54
CA ASP A 121 2.33 -26.55 -2.59
C ASP A 121 3.76 -26.05 -2.33
N GLU A 122 4.65 -26.94 -1.90
CA GLU A 122 6.00 -26.57 -1.44
C GLU A 122 6.81 -25.82 -2.50
N ALA A 123 6.75 -26.25 -3.77
CA ALA A 123 7.51 -25.62 -4.84
C ALA A 123 7.00 -24.22 -5.16
N GLN A 124 5.68 -24.04 -5.27
CA GLN A 124 5.06 -22.72 -5.46
C GLN A 124 5.32 -21.81 -4.27
N ARG A 125 5.21 -22.34 -3.06
CA ARG A 125 5.44 -21.60 -1.83
C ARG A 125 6.88 -21.09 -1.76
N ASP A 126 7.86 -21.93 -2.05
CA ASP A 126 9.26 -21.53 -2.06
C ASP A 126 9.59 -20.48 -3.10
N GLU A 127 8.98 -20.56 -4.30
CA GLU A 127 9.11 -19.53 -5.33
C GLU A 127 8.55 -18.18 -4.84
N ARG A 128 7.32 -18.17 -4.32
CA ARG A 128 6.65 -16.93 -3.84
C ARG A 128 7.31 -16.34 -2.60
N VAL A 129 7.71 -17.19 -1.66
CA VAL A 129 8.42 -16.77 -0.45
C VAL A 129 9.83 -16.29 -0.81
N GLY A 130 10.44 -16.83 -1.86
CA GLY A 130 11.74 -16.39 -2.39
C GLY A 130 11.80 -14.89 -2.63
N THR A 131 10.81 -14.31 -3.30
CA THR A 131 10.78 -12.85 -3.56
C THR A 131 10.64 -12.03 -2.28
N VAL A 132 9.95 -12.58 -1.26
CA VAL A 132 9.79 -11.91 0.05
C VAL A 132 11.07 -12.01 0.90
N ARG A 133 11.89 -13.05 0.72
CA ARG A 133 13.20 -13.19 1.38
C ARG A 133 14.15 -12.04 0.98
N ASP A 134 14.09 -11.59 -0.27
CA ASP A 134 14.89 -10.45 -0.74
C ASP A 134 14.49 -9.14 -0.04
N LEU A 135 13.19 -8.93 0.22
CA LEU A 135 12.68 -7.79 0.98
C LEU A 135 13.11 -7.86 2.46
N LEU A 136 13.11 -9.06 3.05
CA LEU A 136 13.63 -9.26 4.40
C LEU A 136 15.13 -8.94 4.47
N ALA A 137 15.93 -9.36 3.48
CA ALA A 137 17.35 -9.03 3.41
C ALA A 137 17.58 -7.50 3.27
N ALA A 138 16.72 -6.80 2.54
CA ALA A 138 16.76 -5.33 2.46
C ALA A 138 16.46 -4.67 3.81
N LEU A 139 15.50 -5.20 4.57
CA LEU A 139 15.19 -4.75 5.92
C LEU A 139 16.34 -5.03 6.90
N GLU A 140 16.93 -6.23 6.84
CA GLU A 140 18.12 -6.57 7.64
C GLU A 140 19.26 -5.58 7.38
N SER A 141 19.58 -5.32 6.11
CA SER A 141 20.61 -4.34 5.74
C SER A 141 20.29 -2.93 6.24
N ALA A 142 19.02 -2.51 6.20
CA ALA A 142 18.59 -1.21 6.71
C ALA A 142 18.74 -1.10 8.23
N VAL A 143 18.37 -2.15 8.96
CA VAL A 143 18.48 -2.22 10.44
C VAL A 143 19.94 -2.29 10.87
N GLU A 144 20.78 -3.05 10.19
CA GLU A 144 22.22 -3.16 10.48
C GLU A 144 22.96 -1.83 10.29
N ALA A 145 22.57 -1.03 9.29
CA ALA A 145 23.08 0.33 9.13
C ALA A 145 22.65 1.27 10.28
N GLY A 146 21.52 0.96 10.94
CA GLY A 146 21.12 1.43 12.28
C GLY A 146 20.82 2.92 12.46
N THR A 147 21.02 3.74 11.43
CA THR A 147 21.03 5.20 11.56
C THR A 147 19.94 5.91 10.76
N ASP A 148 19.25 5.17 9.89
CA ASP A 148 18.25 5.73 8.98
C ASP A 148 16.86 5.13 9.25
N ALA A 149 16.11 5.82 10.11
CA ALA A 149 14.72 5.46 10.42
C ALA A 149 13.80 5.45 9.18
N ARG A 150 14.12 6.26 8.16
CA ARG A 150 13.30 6.32 6.94
C ARG A 150 13.48 5.03 6.18
N ARG A 151 14.72 4.65 5.90
CA ARG A 151 15.09 3.41 5.20
C ARG A 151 14.57 2.15 5.92
N ILE A 152 14.70 2.09 7.24
CA ILE A 152 14.18 0.95 8.03
C ILE A 152 12.66 0.85 7.90
N GLY A 153 11.95 1.96 8.12
CA GLY A 153 10.50 1.95 7.99
C GLY A 153 10.00 1.73 6.57
N ASP A 154 10.80 2.02 5.52
CA ASP A 154 10.45 1.68 4.14
C ASP A 154 10.54 0.18 3.93
N ALA A 155 11.69 -0.40 4.25
CA ALA A 155 11.91 -1.83 4.08
C ALA A 155 10.93 -2.68 4.88
N ASP A 156 10.51 -2.20 6.06
CA ASP A 156 9.47 -2.82 6.89
C ASP A 156 8.11 -2.84 6.16
N LEU A 157 7.65 -1.69 5.66
CA LEU A 157 6.39 -1.62 4.91
C LEU A 157 6.44 -2.35 3.57
N ASP A 158 7.60 -2.36 2.89
CA ASP A 158 7.82 -3.10 1.65
C ASP A 158 7.71 -4.60 1.87
N LEU A 159 8.26 -5.12 2.97
CA LEU A 159 8.15 -6.53 3.34
C LEU A 159 6.67 -6.91 3.56
N HIS A 160 5.92 -6.10 4.30
CA HIS A 160 4.49 -6.29 4.52
C HIS A 160 3.67 -6.25 3.24
N TYR A 161 3.94 -5.28 2.36
CA TYR A 161 3.31 -5.20 1.04
C TYR A 161 3.67 -6.42 0.17
N GLY A 162 4.95 -6.82 0.17
CA GLY A 162 5.48 -7.93 -0.62
C GLY A 162 4.87 -9.28 -0.24
N LEU A 163 4.55 -9.49 1.04
CA LEU A 163 3.77 -10.66 1.48
C LEU A 163 2.41 -10.74 0.79
N VAL A 164 1.71 -9.61 0.65
CA VAL A 164 0.41 -9.56 -0.04
C VAL A 164 0.61 -9.72 -1.54
N GLU A 165 1.59 -9.06 -2.12
CA GLU A 165 1.89 -9.13 -3.56
C GLU A 165 2.27 -10.54 -3.99
N ALA A 166 3.02 -11.27 -3.17
CA ALA A 166 3.42 -12.66 -3.42
C ALA A 166 2.22 -13.62 -3.59
N THR A 167 1.03 -13.25 -3.13
CA THR A 167 -0.20 -14.03 -3.38
C THR A 167 -0.65 -13.99 -4.85
N GLY A 168 -0.17 -13.02 -5.64
CA GLY A 168 -0.63 -12.74 -6.99
C GLY A 168 -2.05 -12.15 -7.08
N ASN A 169 -2.67 -11.83 -5.94
CA ASN A 169 -4.03 -11.29 -5.91
C ASN A 169 -4.03 -9.76 -6.04
N HIS A 170 -4.18 -9.28 -7.29
CA HIS A 170 -4.23 -7.86 -7.63
C HIS A 170 -5.21 -7.02 -6.80
N ARG A 171 -6.33 -7.60 -6.33
CA ARG A 171 -7.30 -6.86 -5.49
C ARG A 171 -6.75 -6.66 -4.08
N LEU A 172 -6.18 -7.70 -3.49
CA LEU A 172 -5.55 -7.60 -2.17
C LEU A 172 -4.37 -6.64 -2.21
N THR A 173 -3.53 -6.75 -3.24
CA THR A 173 -2.39 -5.85 -3.47
C THR A 173 -2.83 -4.39 -3.57
N ALA A 174 -3.90 -4.10 -4.32
CA ALA A 174 -4.44 -2.76 -4.42
C ALA A 174 -4.92 -2.22 -3.05
N TYR A 175 -5.63 -3.03 -2.26
CA TYR A 175 -6.06 -2.62 -0.92
C TYR A 175 -4.87 -2.43 0.04
N ALA A 176 -3.90 -3.34 0.00
CA ALA A 176 -2.68 -3.25 0.80
C ALA A 176 -1.90 -1.96 0.47
N SER A 177 -1.80 -1.58 -0.80
CA SER A 177 -1.10 -0.35 -1.19
C SER A 177 -1.64 0.90 -0.47
N THR A 178 -2.97 1.01 -0.32
CA THR A 178 -3.60 2.12 0.41
C THR A 178 -3.32 2.03 1.90
N LEU A 179 -3.46 0.83 2.51
CA LEU A 179 -3.21 0.61 3.93
C LEU A 179 -1.75 0.90 4.32
N ILE A 180 -0.79 0.65 3.43
CA ILE A 180 0.62 0.97 3.63
C ILE A 180 0.83 2.49 3.68
N VAL A 181 0.20 3.25 2.78
CA VAL A 181 0.26 4.73 2.84
C VAL A 181 -0.42 5.26 4.10
N GLN A 182 -1.55 4.69 4.51
CA GLN A 182 -2.20 5.04 5.78
C GLN A 182 -1.30 4.72 6.98
N THR A 183 -0.60 3.59 6.98
CA THR A 183 0.37 3.23 8.02
C THR A 183 1.50 4.25 8.12
N ARG A 184 1.99 4.74 6.99
CA ARG A 184 2.96 5.83 6.94
C ARG A 184 2.40 7.13 7.52
N ILE A 185 1.14 7.48 7.20
CA ILE A 185 0.46 8.64 7.79
C ILE A 185 0.36 8.50 9.31
N ALA A 186 0.00 7.32 9.83
CA ALA A 186 -0.05 7.05 11.27
C ALA A 186 1.32 7.25 11.93
N ALA A 187 2.37 6.66 11.35
CA ALA A 187 3.74 6.79 11.86
C ALA A 187 4.24 8.25 11.85
N LEU A 188 3.89 9.03 10.82
CA LEU A 188 4.24 10.45 10.71
C LEU A 188 3.35 11.37 11.58
N SER A 189 2.19 10.89 12.05
CA SER A 189 1.27 11.63 12.92
C SER A 189 1.61 11.48 14.41
N HIS A 190 2.55 10.61 14.76
CA HIS A 190 2.88 10.29 16.14
C HIS A 190 3.52 11.49 16.88
N ARG A 191 3.19 11.64 18.17
CA ARG A 191 3.54 12.84 18.97
C ARG A 191 5.03 13.00 19.21
N GLU A 192 5.75 11.89 19.35
CA GLU A 192 7.21 11.89 19.52
C GLU A 192 7.98 12.09 18.20
N GLY A 193 7.24 12.35 17.10
CA GLY A 193 7.79 12.41 15.76
C GLY A 193 7.89 11.02 15.13
N TYR A 194 8.64 10.94 14.03
CA TYR A 194 8.78 9.71 13.27
C TYR A 194 9.84 8.80 13.90
N VAL A 195 9.37 7.72 14.54
CA VAL A 195 10.19 6.74 15.25
C VAL A 195 9.85 5.33 14.74
N VAL A 196 10.89 4.54 14.45
CA VAL A 196 10.75 3.14 14.02
C VAL A 196 11.50 2.21 14.96
N ARG A 197 11.02 0.96 15.06
CA ARG A 197 11.68 -0.10 15.81
C ARG A 197 12.83 -0.70 15.00
N THR A 198 13.89 -1.10 15.68
CA THR A 198 15.03 -1.82 15.10
C THR A 198 15.09 -3.28 15.56
N ASP A 199 14.38 -3.63 16.63
CA ASP A 199 14.25 -4.98 17.20
C ASP A 199 13.13 -5.81 16.54
N ILE A 200 12.98 -5.67 15.22
CA ILE A 200 11.90 -6.28 14.44
C ILE A 200 12.36 -7.43 13.54
N LEU A 201 13.66 -7.71 13.44
CA LEU A 201 14.16 -8.71 12.51
C LEU A 201 13.74 -10.14 12.90
N ASP A 202 13.78 -10.48 14.19
CA ASP A 202 13.49 -11.85 14.63
C ASP A 202 12.02 -12.24 14.42
N VAL A 203 11.11 -11.29 14.62
CA VAL A 203 9.68 -11.53 14.36
C VAL A 203 9.41 -11.73 12.87
N HIS A 204 10.05 -10.95 11.99
CA HIS A 204 9.93 -11.10 10.54
C HIS A 204 10.57 -12.40 10.02
N ARG A 205 11.75 -12.78 10.54
CA ARG A 205 12.38 -14.07 10.23
C ARG A 205 11.49 -15.24 10.65
N SER A 206 10.90 -15.16 11.84
CA SER A 206 9.98 -16.19 12.34
C SER A 206 8.75 -16.31 11.46
N LEU A 207 8.11 -15.16 11.14
CA LEU A 207 6.95 -15.12 10.26
C LEU A 207 7.25 -15.78 8.90
N LEU A 208 8.35 -15.39 8.26
CA LEU A 208 8.68 -15.89 6.93
C LEU A 208 9.04 -17.38 6.93
N ARG A 209 9.71 -17.86 7.99
CA ARG A 209 9.98 -19.29 8.19
C ARG A 209 8.69 -20.08 8.33
N GLN A 210 7.76 -19.61 9.18
CA GLN A 210 6.46 -20.27 9.36
C GLN A 210 5.67 -20.34 8.06
N VAL A 211 5.69 -19.28 7.25
CA VAL A 211 5.08 -19.31 5.91
C VAL A 211 5.79 -20.34 5.03
N ALA A 212 7.12 -20.36 4.98
CA ALA A 212 7.88 -21.33 4.19
C ALA A 212 7.60 -22.79 4.57
N ASP A 213 7.40 -23.05 5.87
CA ASP A 213 7.09 -24.37 6.42
C ASP A 213 5.60 -24.76 6.26
N GLY A 214 4.76 -23.84 5.76
CA GLY A 214 3.31 -24.05 5.61
C GLY A 214 2.51 -23.91 6.91
N ASP A 215 3.12 -23.39 7.98
CA ASP A 215 2.48 -23.14 9.28
C ASP A 215 1.64 -21.85 9.25
N ALA A 216 0.46 -21.95 8.62
CA ALA A 216 -0.46 -20.83 8.47
C ALA A 216 -0.93 -20.24 9.82
N GLU A 217 -1.16 -21.10 10.82
CA GLU A 217 -1.65 -20.67 12.13
C GLU A 217 -0.56 -19.96 12.93
N GLY A 218 0.65 -20.53 12.98
CA GLY A 218 1.79 -19.91 13.62
C GLY A 218 2.13 -18.57 12.98
N ALA A 219 2.17 -18.50 11.64
CA ALA A 219 2.42 -17.26 10.92
C ALA A 219 1.36 -16.19 11.23
N CYS A 220 0.07 -16.55 11.27
CA CYS A 220 -1.00 -15.60 11.63
C CYS A 220 -0.87 -15.10 13.08
N ARG A 221 -0.52 -15.96 14.03
CA ARG A 221 -0.29 -15.57 15.43
C ARG A 221 0.89 -14.60 15.54
N THR A 222 2.01 -14.91 14.88
CA THR A 222 3.20 -14.06 14.85
C THR A 222 2.89 -12.67 14.28
N LEU A 223 2.16 -12.61 13.16
CA LEU A 223 1.76 -11.34 12.54
C LEU A 223 0.82 -10.53 13.43
N GLY A 224 -0.19 -11.17 14.02
CA GLY A 224 -1.14 -10.50 14.92
C GLY A 224 -0.46 -9.95 16.17
N GLU A 225 0.47 -10.69 16.75
CA GLU A 225 1.30 -10.25 17.88
C GLU A 225 2.16 -9.03 17.52
N HIS A 226 2.83 -9.10 16.36
CA HIS A 226 3.65 -7.99 15.87
C HIS A 226 2.84 -6.70 15.67
N PHE A 227 1.63 -6.83 15.13
CA PHE A 227 0.71 -5.71 14.92
C PHE A 227 0.22 -5.12 16.23
N ARG A 228 -0.17 -5.96 17.20
CA ARG A 228 -0.58 -5.49 18.52
C ARG A 228 0.52 -4.68 19.21
N GLN A 229 1.76 -5.18 19.21
CA GLN A 229 2.90 -4.43 19.75
C GLN A 229 3.13 -3.09 19.03
N THR A 230 2.87 -3.06 17.72
CA THR A 230 3.00 -1.84 16.93
C THR A 230 1.89 -0.83 17.24
N VAL A 231 0.66 -1.30 17.46
CA VAL A 231 -0.45 -0.47 17.93
C VAL A 231 -0.14 0.12 19.30
N ASP A 232 0.25 -0.72 20.27
CA ASP A 232 0.58 -0.27 21.63
C ASP A 232 1.64 0.85 21.60
N ARG A 233 2.65 0.71 20.73
CA ARG A 233 3.67 1.74 20.48
C ARG A 233 3.09 3.03 19.90
N LEU A 234 2.35 2.93 18.81
CA LEU A 234 1.80 4.11 18.12
C LEU A 234 0.78 4.86 19.00
N ARG A 235 0.12 4.16 19.92
CA ARG A 235 -0.79 4.76 20.92
C ARG A 235 -0.06 5.39 22.11
N GLY A 236 1.21 5.08 22.31
CA GLY A 236 2.01 5.53 23.46
C GLY A 236 1.73 4.77 24.75
N ASP A 237 1.21 3.54 24.66
CA ASP A 237 0.72 2.74 25.80
C ASP A 237 1.76 1.77 26.39
N LEU A 238 3.04 1.95 26.06
CA LEU A 238 4.04 0.91 26.28
C LEU A 238 4.60 0.82 27.71
N ALA A 239 4.76 -0.43 28.16
CA ALA A 239 5.40 -0.82 29.41
C ALA A 239 6.87 -1.26 29.26
N GLU A 240 7.35 -1.59 28.05
CA GLU A 240 8.73 -2.06 27.79
C GLU A 240 9.50 -1.18 26.78
N PRO A 241 10.84 -1.07 26.93
CA PRO A 241 11.66 -0.26 26.03
C PRO A 241 11.96 -1.04 24.73
N PHE A 242 11.32 -0.66 23.62
CA PHE A 242 11.76 -1.09 22.30
C PHE A 242 13.08 -0.41 21.90
N SER A 243 13.91 -1.10 21.12
CA SER A 243 15.03 -0.44 20.45
C SER A 243 14.50 0.36 19.26
N THR A 244 14.78 1.66 19.24
CA THR A 244 14.22 2.57 18.22
C THR A 244 15.25 3.54 17.67
N VAL A 245 15.00 4.02 16.45
CA VAL A 245 15.71 5.15 15.85
C VAL A 245 14.71 6.22 15.40
N ALA A 246 15.03 7.48 15.71
CA ALA A 246 14.24 8.64 15.29
C ALA A 246 14.72 9.12 13.91
N GLY A 247 13.77 9.45 13.04
CA GLY A 247 14.03 10.02 11.73
C GLY A 247 13.51 11.45 11.62
N ARG A 248 14.04 12.18 10.64
CA ARG A 248 13.36 13.40 10.18
C ARG A 248 12.19 12.99 9.29
N PRO A 249 11.03 13.67 9.37
CA PRO A 249 9.94 13.48 8.43
C PRO A 249 10.24 14.13 7.06
N ASP A 250 11.51 14.13 6.63
CA ASP A 250 11.91 14.76 5.38
C ASP A 250 11.66 13.85 4.18
N GLY A 251 11.20 14.47 3.08
CA GLY A 251 10.82 13.82 1.82
C GLY A 251 11.99 13.30 1.01
N SER A 252 13.00 12.71 1.66
CA SER A 252 14.18 12.19 1.01
C SER A 252 13.87 10.87 0.28
N GLY A 253 13.77 10.97 -1.05
CA GLY A 253 14.30 10.01 -2.03
C GLY A 253 13.59 8.67 -2.23
N TYR A 254 12.73 8.21 -1.32
CA TYR A 254 12.01 6.95 -1.51
C TYR A 254 10.56 7.18 -1.95
N THR A 255 10.27 6.75 -3.18
CA THR A 255 8.92 6.65 -3.71
C THR A 255 8.47 5.22 -3.51
N PHE A 256 7.63 4.96 -2.51
CA PHE A 256 6.85 3.73 -2.50
C PHE A 256 5.94 3.77 -3.73
N ASN A 257 6.26 2.98 -4.76
CA ASN A 257 5.45 2.89 -5.96
C ASN A 257 4.97 1.46 -6.22
N PRO A 258 3.92 1.02 -5.52
CA PRO A 258 3.24 -0.23 -5.84
C PRO A 258 2.19 -0.08 -6.96
N LEU A 259 2.07 1.08 -7.64
CA LEU A 259 0.91 1.44 -8.48
C LEU A 259 1.25 1.75 -9.95
N ALA A 260 2.28 1.09 -10.51
CA ALA A 260 2.47 1.03 -11.97
C ALA A 260 1.61 -0.07 -12.61
#